data_AF-A0A7H8QS15-F1
#
_entry.id   AF-A0A7H8QS15-F1
#
_cell.length_a   1.000
_cell.length_b   1.000
_cell.length_c   1.000
_cell.angle_alpha   90.00
_cell.angle_beta   90.00
_cell.angle_gamma   90.00
#
_symmetry.space_group_name_H-M   'P 1'
#
loop_
_entity.id
_entity.type
_entity.pdbx_description
1 polymer ?
#
loop_
_entity_poly.entity_id
_entity_poly.type
_entity_poly.pdbx_seq_one_letter_code
_entity_poly.pdbx_strand_id
1 'polypeptide(L)'
;MLNHTVEHRLPIIALCHGPTLLASLDIEINGRSEKLVKGIEVAALPALEPMVHAQGKLEPQFSFYTWKTHEVLAEAGAVVDEETDLKDMTVVTTGVRDGLRIATGPGPQTARNLVKATISAINNSTKRM
;
A
#
# COMPACT_ATOMS: atom_id res chain seq x y z
N MET A 1 4.52 -16.80 -1.97
CA MET A 1 3.37 -16.23 -2.69
C MET A 1 3.71 -14.88 -3.33
N LEU A 2 4.20 -13.88 -2.57
CA LEU A 2 4.57 -12.57 -3.14
C LEU A 2 5.74 -12.62 -4.15
N ASN A 3 6.74 -13.50 -3.98
CA ASN A 3 7.83 -13.65 -4.95
C ASN A 3 7.33 -14.03 -6.35
N HIS A 4 6.40 -14.99 -6.46
CA HIS A 4 5.79 -15.34 -7.75
C HIS A 4 5.00 -14.17 -8.36
N THR A 5 4.31 -13.38 -7.53
CA THR A 5 3.60 -12.17 -8.00
C THR A 5 4.58 -11.18 -8.63
N VAL A 6 5.74 -10.98 -8.01
CA VAL A 6 6.82 -10.14 -8.54
C VAL A 6 7.40 -10.72 -9.83
N GLU A 7 7.82 -11.99 -9.82
CA GLU A 7 8.42 -12.68 -10.97
C GLU A 7 7.53 -12.64 -12.22
N HIS A 8 6.21 -12.85 -12.03
CA HIS A 8 5.23 -12.86 -13.11
C HIS A 8 4.60 -11.49 -13.39
N ARG A 9 5.07 -10.42 -12.74
CA ARG A 9 4.58 -9.04 -12.92
C ARG A 9 3.06 -8.91 -12.74
N LEU A 10 2.50 -9.68 -11.82
CA LEU A 10 1.08 -9.65 -11.52
C LEU A 10 0.73 -8.37 -10.74
N PRO A 11 -0.44 -7.75 -11.00
CA PRO A 11 -0.87 -6.60 -10.24
C PRO A 11 -0.94 -6.88 -8.74
N ILE A 12 -0.51 -5.91 -7.93
CA ILE A 12 -0.58 -5.98 -6.47
C ILE A 12 -1.62 -4.97 -5.98
N ILE A 13 -2.62 -5.48 -5.29
CA ILE A 13 -3.71 -4.68 -4.72
C ILE A 13 -3.68 -4.86 -3.20
N ALA A 14 -3.55 -3.77 -2.45
CA ALA A 14 -3.51 -3.81 -1.00
C ALA A 14 -4.41 -2.72 -0.39
N LEU A 15 -4.84 -2.91 0.86
CA LEU A 15 -5.65 -1.93 1.58
C LEU A 15 -5.33 -1.93 3.08
N CYS A 16 -5.65 -0.84 3.77
CA CYS A 16 -5.51 -0.72 5.21
C CYS A 16 -4.03 -0.91 5.63
N HIS A 17 -3.72 -1.95 6.41
CA HIS A 17 -2.34 -2.31 6.76
C HIS A 17 -1.64 -3.19 5.72
N GLY A 18 -2.38 -3.73 4.75
CA GLY A 18 -1.83 -4.59 3.69
C GLY A 18 -0.61 -3.99 2.95
N PRO A 19 -0.59 -2.69 2.63
CA PRO A 19 0.56 -2.04 2.00
C PRO A 19 1.87 -2.20 2.78
N THR A 20 1.85 -2.36 4.11
CA THR A 20 3.08 -2.59 4.91
C THR A 20 3.88 -3.80 4.41
N LEU A 21 3.21 -4.83 3.88
CA LEU A 21 3.89 -6.01 3.32
C LEU A 21 4.76 -5.66 2.11
N LEU A 22 4.50 -4.56 1.42
CA LEU A 22 5.28 -4.12 0.27
C LEU A 22 6.63 -3.52 0.69
N ALA A 23 6.73 -3.02 1.92
CA ALA A 23 7.97 -2.49 2.50
C ALA A 23 9.00 -3.61 2.78
N SER A 24 8.58 -4.87 2.92
CA SER A 24 9.49 -5.99 3.14
C SER A 24 9.98 -6.65 1.85
N LEU A 25 9.39 -6.31 0.70
CA LEU A 25 9.71 -6.94 -0.57
C LEU A 25 10.89 -6.24 -1.27
N ASP A 26 11.92 -7.03 -1.54
CA ASP A 26 13.04 -6.64 -2.39
C ASP A 26 12.82 -7.17 -3.82
N ILE A 27 13.17 -6.35 -4.80
CA ILE A 27 13.17 -6.68 -6.22
C ILE A 27 14.51 -6.32 -6.84
N GLU A 28 14.88 -7.02 -7.91
CA GLU A 28 16.12 -6.73 -8.65
C GLU A 28 15.83 -5.77 -9.81
N ILE A 29 16.46 -4.59 -9.80
CA ILE A 29 16.40 -3.60 -10.88
C ILE A 29 17.82 -3.26 -11.29
N ASN A 30 18.16 -3.48 -12.57
CA ASN A 30 19.49 -3.19 -13.13
C ASN A 30 20.64 -3.83 -12.32
N GLY A 31 20.46 -5.07 -11.84
CA GLY A 31 21.47 -5.79 -11.05
C GLY A 31 21.62 -5.33 -9.61
N ARG A 32 20.69 -4.53 -9.09
CA ARG A 32 20.68 -4.06 -7.68
C ARG A 32 19.38 -4.47 -7.00
N SER A 33 19.52 -4.92 -5.75
CA SER A 33 18.37 -5.16 -4.86
C SER A 33 17.81 -3.83 -4.37
N GLU A 34 16.53 -3.57 -4.62
CA GLU A 34 15.81 -2.40 -4.14
C GLU A 34 14.45 -2.79 -3.58
N LYS A 35 13.91 -1.97 -2.66
CA LYS A 35 12.54 -2.14 -2.18
C LYS A 35 11.53 -1.98 -3.32
N LEU A 36 10.50 -2.82 -3.33
CA LEU A 36 9.38 -2.75 -4.28
C LEU A 36 8.62 -1.42 -4.18
N VAL A 37 8.60 -0.80 -3.01
CA VAL A 37 7.86 0.47 -2.81
C VAL A 37 8.69 1.72 -3.02
N LYS A 38 9.98 1.60 -3.32
CA LYS A 38 10.84 2.78 -3.40
C LYS A 38 10.38 3.71 -4.54
N GLY A 39 10.18 4.99 -4.22
CA GLY A 39 9.78 6.04 -5.17
C GLY A 39 8.37 5.91 -5.76
N ILE A 40 7.53 5.00 -5.26
CA ILE A 40 6.12 4.93 -5.67
C ILE A 40 5.22 5.53 -4.60
N GLU A 41 4.14 6.15 -5.04
CA GLU A 41 3.09 6.61 -4.14
C GLU A 41 2.30 5.42 -3.60
N VAL A 42 2.05 5.42 -2.28
CA VAL A 42 1.31 4.38 -1.57
C VAL A 42 0.35 5.05 -0.59
N ALA A 43 -0.92 4.65 -0.64
CA ALA A 43 -1.91 4.99 0.38
C ALA A 43 -2.02 3.84 1.38
N ALA A 44 -2.11 4.15 2.67
CA ALA A 44 -2.17 3.15 3.72
C ALA A 44 -2.93 3.63 4.96
N LEU A 45 -3.17 2.74 5.93
CA LEU A 45 -3.91 3.14 7.12
C LEU A 45 -3.10 4.20 7.91
N PRO A 46 -3.63 5.43 8.11
CA PRO A 46 -2.97 6.44 8.92
C PRO A 46 -3.01 6.04 10.40
N ALA A 47 -2.22 6.72 11.24
CA ALA A 47 -2.28 6.53 12.67
C ALA A 47 -3.66 6.96 13.21
N LEU A 48 -4.53 5.97 13.45
CA LEU A 48 -5.88 6.20 13.98
C LEU A 48 -5.91 6.17 15.51
N GLU A 49 -4.81 5.81 16.17
CA GLU A 49 -4.71 5.65 17.62
C GLU A 49 -5.21 6.89 18.37
N PRO A 50 -4.89 8.14 17.98
CA PRO A 50 -5.43 9.33 18.65
C PRO A 50 -6.96 9.44 18.53
N MET A 51 -7.52 9.09 17.38
CA MET A 51 -8.96 9.13 17.13
C MET A 51 -9.71 8.01 17.85
N VAL A 52 -9.12 6.82 17.89
CA VAL A 52 -9.69 5.63 18.52
C VAL A 52 -9.60 5.75 20.06
N HIS A 53 -8.51 6.30 20.58
CA HIS A 53 -8.39 6.72 21.98
C HIS A 53 -9.45 7.76 22.36
N ALA A 54 -9.67 8.78 21.52
CA ALA A 54 -10.68 9.80 21.76
C ALA A 54 -12.12 9.24 21.78
N GLN A 55 -12.36 8.12 21.11
CA GLN A 55 -13.64 7.40 21.13
C GLN A 55 -13.78 6.40 22.28
N GLY A 56 -12.80 6.33 23.20
CA GLY A 56 -12.81 5.42 24.35
C GLY A 56 -12.61 3.94 23.99
N LYS A 57 -12.23 3.64 22.75
CA LYS A 57 -11.97 2.28 22.27
C LYS A 57 -10.51 1.92 22.52
N LEU A 58 -10.16 1.66 23.78
CA LEU A 58 -8.82 1.26 24.22
C LEU A 58 -8.51 -0.20 23.89
N GLU A 59 -8.83 -0.65 22.68
CA GLU A 59 -8.54 -2.02 22.30
C GLU A 59 -7.01 -2.19 22.15
N PRO A 60 -6.43 -3.31 22.60
CA PRO A 60 -4.97 -3.53 22.63
C PRO A 60 -4.26 -3.17 21.33
N GLN A 61 -4.91 -3.41 20.18
CA GLN A 61 -4.37 -3.10 18.87
C GLN A 61 -4.28 -1.62 18.50
N PHE A 62 -4.69 -0.71 19.38
CA PHE A 62 -4.48 0.73 19.21
C PHE A 62 -3.65 1.33 20.36
N SER A 63 -3.31 0.50 21.35
CA SER A 63 -2.63 0.92 22.58
C SER A 63 -1.18 0.43 22.65
N PHE A 64 -0.83 -0.63 21.89
CA PHE A 64 0.48 -1.31 21.99
C PHE A 64 1.33 -1.26 20.71
N TYR A 65 0.74 -0.94 19.55
CA TYR A 65 1.51 -0.85 18.32
C TYR A 65 2.11 0.56 18.20
N THR A 66 3.44 0.63 18.31
CA THR A 66 4.20 1.88 18.15
C THR A 66 4.59 2.15 16.70
N TRP A 67 4.29 1.22 15.78
CA TRP A 67 4.73 1.28 14.39
C TRP A 67 3.61 1.76 13.49
N LYS A 68 3.78 2.95 12.90
CA LYS A 68 2.85 3.49 11.92
C LYS A 68 3.13 2.91 10.54
N THR A 69 2.08 2.52 9.83
CA THR A 69 2.22 1.98 8.47
C THR A 69 2.94 2.96 7.54
N HIS A 70 2.64 4.26 7.61
CA HIS A 70 3.31 5.30 6.81
C HIS A 70 4.81 5.37 7.10
N GLU A 71 5.23 5.28 8.36
CA GLU A 71 6.65 5.32 8.73
C GLU A 71 7.40 4.12 8.13
N VAL A 72 6.87 2.90 8.28
CA VAL A 72 7.47 1.69 7.72
C VAL A 72 7.59 1.76 6.19
N LEU A 73 6.57 2.31 5.52
CA LEU A 73 6.58 2.49 4.07
C LEU A 73 7.58 3.57 3.63
N ALA A 74 7.64 4.69 4.35
CA ALA A 74 8.58 5.79 4.08
C ALA A 74 10.04 5.34 4.28
N GLU A 75 10.33 4.54 5.31
CA GLU A 75 11.65 3.94 5.53
C GLU A 75 12.07 3.00 4.39
N ALA A 76 11.11 2.29 3.78
CA ALA A 76 11.34 1.50 2.57
C ALA A 76 11.41 2.36 1.28
N GLY A 77 11.29 3.68 1.40
CA GLY A 77 11.42 4.65 0.32
C GLY A 77 10.13 4.95 -0.43
N ALA A 78 8.96 4.52 0.05
CA ALA A 78 7.68 4.89 -0.54
C ALA A 78 7.39 6.38 -0.36
N VAL A 79 6.61 6.94 -1.29
CA VAL A 79 6.02 8.26 -1.15
C VAL A 79 4.65 8.07 -0.49
N VAL A 80 4.50 8.56 0.73
CA VAL A 80 3.27 8.41 1.51
C VAL A 80 2.83 9.77 2.03
N ASP A 81 1.52 10.00 2.09
CA ASP A 81 0.92 11.23 2.61
C ASP A 81 -0.17 10.87 3.62
N GLU A 82 0.21 10.85 4.89
CA GLU A 82 -0.68 10.51 6.00
C GLU A 82 -1.84 11.51 6.14
N GLU A 83 -1.61 12.79 5.83
CA GLU A 83 -2.64 13.83 5.95
C GLU A 83 -3.73 13.64 4.88
N THR A 84 -3.33 13.32 3.65
CA THR A 84 -4.26 12.98 2.57
C THR A 84 -5.05 11.72 2.88
N ASP A 85 -4.38 10.64 3.31
CA ASP A 85 -5.03 9.37 3.65
C ASP A 85 -6.03 9.51 4.81
N LEU A 86 -5.71 10.34 5.81
CA LEU A 86 -6.60 10.63 6.94
C LEU A 86 -7.82 11.45 6.53
N LYS A 87 -7.66 12.41 5.61
CA LYS A 87 -8.76 13.26 5.10
C LYS A 87 -9.68 12.50 4.16
N ASP A 88 -9.14 11.58 3.35
CA ASP A 88 -9.90 10.79 2.39
C ASP A 88 -9.58 9.29 2.50
N MET A 89 -10.29 8.63 3.40
CA MET A 89 -10.23 7.17 3.56
C MET A 89 -10.74 6.38 2.34
N THR A 90 -11.19 7.03 1.27
CA THR A 90 -11.64 6.40 0.02
C THR A 90 -10.65 6.51 -1.13
N VAL A 91 -9.53 7.23 -0.94
CA VAL A 91 -8.52 7.47 -1.97
C VAL A 91 -7.87 6.17 -2.43
N VAL A 92 -7.59 6.07 -3.73
CA VAL A 92 -6.78 4.98 -4.30
C VAL A 92 -5.55 5.57 -4.93
N THR A 93 -4.39 5.12 -4.46
CA THR A 93 -3.11 5.50 -5.01
C THR A 93 -2.59 4.37 -5.88
N THR A 94 -2.16 4.71 -7.10
CA THR A 94 -1.65 3.72 -8.05
C THR A 94 -0.24 4.07 -8.51
N GLY A 95 0.64 3.07 -8.54
CA GLY A 95 2.02 3.22 -9.00
C GLY A 95 2.43 2.11 -9.97
N VAL A 96 3.56 2.32 -10.65
CA VAL A 96 4.19 1.30 -11.49
C VAL A 96 5.67 1.22 -11.15
N ARG A 97 6.19 0.02 -10.88
CA ARG A 97 7.63 -0.22 -10.67
C ARG A 97 8.01 -1.58 -11.26
N ASP A 98 9.08 -1.63 -12.05
CA ASP A 98 9.51 -2.83 -12.80
C ASP A 98 8.38 -3.55 -13.59
N GLY A 99 7.42 -2.78 -14.12
CA GLY A 99 6.25 -3.31 -14.82
C GLY A 99 5.16 -3.89 -13.91
N LEU A 100 5.38 -3.96 -12.59
CA LEU A 100 4.35 -4.27 -11.60
C LEU A 100 3.45 -3.06 -11.41
N ARG A 101 2.15 -3.28 -11.54
CA ARG A 101 1.13 -2.28 -11.19
C ARG A 101 0.73 -2.48 -9.74
N ILE A 102 0.79 -1.42 -8.97
CA ILE A 102 0.46 -1.42 -7.54
C ILE A 102 -0.73 -0.47 -7.34
N ALA A 103 -1.76 -0.93 -6.64
CA ALA A 103 -2.86 -0.08 -6.20
C ALA A 103 -3.10 -0.28 -4.70
N THR A 104 -3.18 0.82 -3.97
CA THR A 104 -3.28 0.82 -2.52
C THR A 104 -4.36 1.78 -2.03
N GLY A 105 -4.83 1.55 -0.81
CA GLY A 105 -5.94 2.29 -0.21
C GLY A 105 -5.84 2.33 1.30
N PRO A 106 -6.22 3.44 1.95
CA PRO A 106 -5.98 3.63 3.36
C PRO A 106 -6.91 2.82 4.28
N GLY A 107 -8.09 2.39 3.81
CA GLY A 107 -8.99 1.67 4.69
C GLY A 107 -10.12 0.89 4.00
N PRO A 108 -11.01 0.29 4.81
CA PRO A 108 -12.16 -0.46 4.28
C PRO A 108 -13.06 0.36 3.34
N GLN A 109 -13.16 1.67 3.59
CA GLN A 109 -13.96 2.60 2.78
C GLN A 109 -13.46 2.68 1.32
N THR A 110 -12.18 2.39 1.10
CA THR A 110 -11.57 2.35 -0.23
C THR A 110 -11.98 1.14 -1.08
N ALA A 111 -12.54 0.08 -0.47
CA ALA A 111 -12.75 -1.20 -1.15
C ALA A 111 -13.50 -1.08 -2.49
N ARG A 112 -14.52 -0.23 -2.57
CA ARG A 112 -15.28 0.01 -3.81
C ARG A 112 -14.44 0.69 -4.90
N ASN A 113 -13.56 1.62 -4.53
CA ASN A 113 -12.71 2.34 -5.47
C ASN A 113 -11.55 1.45 -5.95
N LEU A 114 -11.04 0.58 -5.07
CA LEU A 114 -10.03 -0.42 -5.41
C LEU A 114 -10.50 -1.37 -6.53
N VAL A 115 -11.78 -1.74 -6.58
CA VAL A 115 -12.32 -2.60 -7.67
C VAL A 115 -12.00 -2.02 -9.05
N LYS A 116 -12.18 -0.71 -9.25
CA LYS A 116 -11.90 -0.05 -10.53
C LYS A 116 -10.40 -0.08 -10.86
N ALA A 117 -9.55 0.19 -9.87
CA ALA A 117 -8.10 0.14 -10.03
C ALA A 117 -7.62 -1.29 -10.36
N THR A 118 -8.19 -2.30 -9.70
CA THR A 118 -7.92 -3.72 -9.97
C THR A 118 -8.29 -4.12 -11.40
N ILE A 119 -9.51 -3.79 -11.85
CA ILE A 119 -9.96 -4.08 -13.22
C ILE A 119 -9.04 -3.41 -14.25
N SER A 120 -8.69 -2.14 -14.01
CA SER A 120 -7.76 -1.40 -14.87
C SER A 120 -6.38 -2.05 -14.92
N ALA A 121 -5.86 -2.48 -13.76
CA ALA A 121 -4.56 -3.12 -13.69
C ALA A 121 -4.53 -4.45 -14.44
N ILE A 122 -5.56 -5.29 -14.26
CA ILE A 122 -5.69 -6.58 -14.96
C ILE A 122 -5.77 -6.37 -16.47
N ASN A 123 -6.70 -5.52 -16.95
CA ASN A 123 -6.93 -5.30 -18.38
C ASN A 123 -5.70 -4.74 -19.11
N ASN A 124 -4.90 -3.92 -18.43
CA ASN A 124 -3.69 -3.35 -19.01
C ASN A 124 -2.49 -4.30 -18.98
N SER A 125 -2.49 -5.29 -18.09
CA SER A 125 -1.49 -6.37 -18.10
C SER A 125 -1.73 -7.36 -19.24
N THR A 126 -2.99 -7.66 -19.59
CA THR A 126 -3.32 -8.58 -20.70
C THR A 126 -3.06 -7.99 -22.08
N LYS A 127 -3.18 -6.67 -22.27
CA LYS A 127 -2.92 -6.01 -23.57
C LYS A 127 -1.44 -5.94 -23.97
N ARG A 128 -0.52 -6.25 -23.05
CA ARG A 128 0.93 -6.24 -23.29
C ARG A 128 1.51 -7.64 -23.52
N MET A 129 0.68 -8.69 -23.44
CA MET A 129 0.98 -10.04 -23.92
C MET A 129 0.51 -10.19 -25.36
#